data_AF-A0A3A1YPK6-F1
#
_entry.id   AF-A0A3A1YPK6-F1
#
_cell.length_a   1.000
_cell.length_b   1.000
_cell.length_c   1.000
_cell.angle_alpha   90.00
_cell.angle_beta   90.00
_cell.angle_gamma   90.00
#
_symmetry.space_group_name_H-M   'P 1'
#
loop_
_entity.id
_entity.type
_entity.pdbx_description
1 polymer ?
#
loop_
_entity_poly.entity_id
_entity_poly.type
_entity_poly.pdbx_seq_one_letter_code
_entity_poly.pdbx_strand_id
1 'polypeptide(L)'
;MTLSKKLTALALLGAVISTPLTAFADTPSSAAVPVAAQSASAANKMPSFMYQGEAPERIVKVEVNNAPIYGALFKQKLVRLVIIKQSDDAVAMQTYNLGDLAVKAPVEMSKETINQVLMAFDLKERVQ
;
A
#
# COMPACT_ATOMS: atom_id res chain seq x y z
N MET A 1 61.87 30.34 -8.52
CA MET A 1 61.90 29.13 -7.67
C MET A 1 61.71 27.91 -8.54
N THR A 2 62.42 26.85 -8.19
CA THR A 2 62.99 25.83 -9.07
C THR A 2 62.14 24.55 -9.18
N LEU A 3 62.41 23.82 -10.26
CA LEU A 3 61.91 22.52 -10.71
C LEU A 3 61.90 21.37 -9.68
N SER A 4 61.02 20.39 -9.99
CA SER A 4 61.28 18.94 -10.05
C SER A 4 61.22 18.05 -8.80
N LYS A 5 60.20 17.15 -8.85
CA LYS A 5 60.30 15.67 -8.97
C LYS A 5 60.91 14.83 -7.82
N LYS A 6 60.17 13.72 -7.57
CA LYS A 6 60.59 12.31 -7.32
C LYS A 6 60.67 11.82 -5.85
N LEU A 7 59.85 10.80 -5.52
CA LEU A 7 60.20 9.37 -5.23
C LEU A 7 60.48 9.19 -3.72
N THR A 8 59.97 8.23 -2.92
CA THR A 8 59.87 6.75 -3.00
C THR A 8 59.09 6.32 -1.74
N ALA A 9 57.95 5.62 -1.78
CA ALA A 9 57.70 4.16 -1.84
C ALA A 9 57.87 3.36 -0.53
N LEU A 10 57.15 2.22 -0.51
CA LEU A 10 57.19 1.03 0.38
C LEU A 10 56.37 1.10 1.69
N ALA A 11 55.15 0.57 1.78
CA ALA A 11 54.63 -0.81 1.63
C ALA A 11 54.87 -1.72 2.86
N LEU A 12 53.77 -2.13 3.49
CA LEU A 12 53.61 -3.43 4.16
C LEU A 12 52.12 -3.82 4.02
N LEU A 13 51.76 -4.72 3.10
CA LEU A 13 51.73 -6.19 3.21
C LEU A 13 50.82 -6.73 4.32
N GLY A 14 49.80 -7.46 3.85
CA GLY A 14 48.84 -8.28 4.60
C GLY A 14 47.67 -8.54 3.64
N ALA A 15 47.76 -9.42 2.64
CA ALA A 15 47.89 -10.88 2.70
C ALA A 15 46.86 -11.45 3.71
N VAL A 16 45.86 -12.26 3.37
CA VAL A 16 45.63 -13.10 2.19
C VAL A 16 44.22 -13.75 2.24
N ILE A 17 43.64 -14.00 1.04
CA ILE A 17 42.84 -15.19 0.60
C ILE A 17 41.42 -15.35 1.19
N SER A 18 40.35 -15.33 0.37
CA SER A 18 39.83 -16.52 -0.36
C SER A 18 38.96 -16.08 -1.56
N THR A 19 39.50 -16.18 -2.79
CA THR A 19 39.23 -17.17 -3.87
C THR A 19 37.98 -16.94 -4.74
N PRO A 20 38.06 -17.28 -6.04
CA PRO A 20 37.50 -16.46 -7.12
C PRO A 20 36.21 -16.99 -7.74
N LEU A 21 35.46 -16.05 -8.30
CA LEU A 21 34.49 -16.25 -9.38
C LEU A 21 35.18 -16.87 -10.61
N THR A 22 34.69 -18.02 -11.04
CA THR A 22 34.62 -18.48 -12.44
C THR A 22 33.38 -19.39 -12.51
N ALA A 23 32.49 -19.33 -13.49
CA ALA A 23 32.74 -19.11 -14.90
C ALA A 23 31.50 -18.53 -15.60
N PHE A 24 31.74 -17.74 -16.64
CA PHE A 24 30.81 -17.54 -17.73
C PHE A 24 30.73 -18.83 -18.54
N ALA A 25 29.55 -19.43 -18.61
CA ALA A 25 29.20 -20.39 -19.64
C ALA A 25 27.94 -19.88 -20.34
N ASP A 26 28.12 -19.44 -21.58
CA ASP A 26 27.07 -19.12 -22.54
C ASP A 26 26.05 -20.26 -22.63
N THR A 27 24.80 -19.95 -22.29
CA THR A 27 23.63 -20.65 -22.81
C THR A 27 22.68 -19.58 -23.37
N PRO A 28 22.40 -19.56 -24.68
CA PRO A 28 21.44 -18.63 -25.23
C PRO A 28 20.04 -19.20 -24.96
N SER A 29 19.45 -18.85 -23.82
CA SER A 29 18.01 -18.99 -23.63
C SER A 29 17.43 -17.59 -23.55
N SER A 30 16.72 -17.25 -24.62
CA SER A 30 16.00 -16.00 -24.79
C SER A 30 14.90 -15.87 -23.72
N ALA A 31 14.72 -14.63 -23.28
CA ALA A 31 13.64 -14.05 -22.48
C ALA A 31 13.97 -13.76 -21.00
N ALA A 32 14.11 -12.45 -20.75
CA ALA A 32 14.10 -11.76 -19.48
C ALA A 32 12.90 -12.17 -18.59
N VAL A 33 12.88 -12.06 -17.25
CA VAL A 33 13.34 -11.00 -16.33
C VAL A 33 13.45 -11.66 -14.92
N PRO A 34 14.42 -11.33 -14.06
CA PRO A 34 14.40 -11.75 -12.67
C PRO A 34 13.66 -10.70 -11.83
N VAL A 35 12.54 -11.03 -11.19
CA VAL A 35 12.05 -10.24 -10.06
C VAL A 35 11.49 -11.17 -9.01
N ALA A 36 12.08 -11.07 -7.83
CA ALA A 36 11.58 -11.59 -6.57
C ALA A 36 10.09 -11.25 -6.40
N ALA A 37 9.22 -12.22 -6.64
CA ALA A 37 7.93 -12.24 -5.97
C ALA A 37 8.20 -12.78 -4.56
N GLN A 38 8.68 -11.89 -3.68
CA GLN A 38 8.36 -12.00 -2.27
C GLN A 38 6.85 -12.26 -2.21
N SER A 39 6.49 -13.50 -1.93
CA SER A 39 5.18 -13.83 -1.41
C SER A 39 5.14 -13.25 -0.01
N ALA A 40 5.08 -11.92 0.08
CA ALA A 40 4.62 -11.23 1.24
C ALA A 40 3.18 -11.70 1.40
N SER A 41 2.98 -12.53 2.41
CA SER A 41 1.67 -12.79 3.02
C SER A 41 0.80 -11.55 2.86
N ALA A 42 -0.39 -11.71 2.28
CA ALA A 42 -1.44 -10.69 2.20
C ALA A 42 -2.01 -10.38 3.60
N ALA A 43 -1.11 -10.15 4.56
CA ALA A 43 -1.41 -9.76 5.91
C ALA A 43 -1.83 -8.30 5.87
N ASN A 44 -3.15 -8.09 5.86
CA ASN A 44 -3.78 -6.92 6.44
C ASN A 44 -3.18 -5.56 6.00
N LYS A 45 -3.03 -5.39 4.69
CA LYS A 45 -2.60 -4.11 4.10
C LYS A 45 -3.82 -3.20 3.99
N MET A 46 -3.69 -1.96 4.47
CA MET A 46 -4.72 -0.93 4.30
C MET A 46 -5.04 -0.74 2.80
N PRO A 47 -6.32 -0.75 2.41
CA PRO A 47 -6.72 -0.56 1.02
C PRO A 47 -6.47 0.86 0.55
N SER A 48 -6.32 1.01 -0.76
CA SER A 48 -6.13 2.27 -1.43
C SER A 48 -7.48 2.95 -1.66
N PHE A 49 -7.59 4.19 -1.20
CA PHE A 49 -8.78 5.02 -1.37
C PHE A 49 -8.48 6.15 -2.34
N MET A 50 -9.12 6.09 -3.50
CA MET A 50 -9.14 7.16 -4.48
C MET A 50 -10.56 7.27 -5.03
N TYR A 51 -11.09 8.47 -5.13
CA TYR A 51 -12.41 8.69 -5.71
C TYR A 51 -12.36 9.89 -6.65
N GLN A 52 -12.64 9.64 -7.94
CA GLN A 52 -12.58 10.66 -8.99
C GLN A 52 -11.22 11.40 -9.06
N GLY A 53 -10.12 10.70 -8.74
CA GLY A 53 -8.77 11.29 -8.73
C GLY A 53 -8.41 12.06 -7.46
N GLU A 54 -9.32 12.14 -6.47
CA GLU A 54 -9.06 12.79 -5.19
C GLU A 54 -8.73 11.77 -4.09
N ALA A 55 -7.88 12.20 -3.16
CA ALA A 55 -7.56 11.49 -1.93
C ALA A 55 -8.63 11.77 -0.86
N PRO A 56 -8.85 10.83 0.09
CA PRO A 56 -9.83 11.04 1.15
C PRO A 56 -9.40 12.12 2.14
N GLU A 57 -10.38 12.84 2.69
CA GLU A 57 -10.16 13.81 3.76
C GLU A 57 -9.76 13.13 5.08
N ARG A 58 -10.39 11.99 5.37
CA ARG A 58 -10.16 11.22 6.59
C ARG A 58 -10.31 9.74 6.30
N ILE A 59 -9.43 8.93 6.89
CA ILE A 59 -9.51 7.47 6.86
C ILE A 59 -9.68 6.98 8.31
N VAL A 60 -10.53 5.99 8.52
CA VAL A 60 -10.69 5.29 9.80
C VAL A 60 -10.51 3.80 9.61
N LYS A 61 -10.08 3.14 10.68
CA LYS A 61 -9.95 1.69 10.77
C LYS A 61 -10.81 1.21 11.93
N VAL A 62 -11.71 0.27 11.68
CA VAL A 62 -12.57 -0.36 12.68
C VAL A 62 -12.32 -1.86 12.65
N GLU A 63 -12.01 -2.45 13.80
CA GLU A 63 -11.84 -3.90 13.93
C GLU A 63 -13.21 -4.55 14.15
N VAL A 64 -13.66 -5.39 13.21
CA VAL A 64 -14.94 -6.10 13.29
C VAL A 64 -14.68 -7.58 13.08
N ASN A 65 -15.09 -8.41 14.05
CA ASN A 65 -14.84 -9.87 14.02
C ASN A 65 -13.35 -10.22 13.81
N ASN A 66 -12.44 -9.47 14.43
CA ASN A 66 -10.98 -9.63 14.31
C ASN A 66 -10.44 -9.41 12.88
N ALA A 67 -11.22 -8.75 12.02
CA ALA A 67 -10.84 -8.29 10.69
C ALA A 67 -10.99 -6.76 10.60
N PRO A 68 -10.00 -6.06 10.03
CA PRO A 68 -10.10 -4.62 9.91
C PRO A 68 -10.93 -4.20 8.72
N ILE A 69 -11.86 -3.31 9.00
CA ILE A 69 -12.68 -2.60 8.04
C ILE A 69 -12.16 -1.18 7.95
N TYR A 70 -11.89 -0.72 6.74
CA TYR A 70 -11.40 0.62 6.49
C TYR A 70 -12.51 1.46 5.88
N GLY A 71 -12.69 2.67 6.41
CA GLY A 71 -13.58 3.67 5.85
C GLY A 71 -12.78 4.89 5.40
N ALA A 72 -13.19 5.51 4.29
CA ALA A 72 -12.58 6.73 3.79
C ALA A 72 -13.67 7.75 3.46
N LEU A 73 -13.57 8.92 4.08
CA LEU A 73 -14.47 10.05 3.88
C LEU A 73 -13.90 10.96 2.78
N PHE A 74 -14.74 11.26 1.79
CA PHE A 74 -14.50 12.21 0.72
C PHE A 74 -15.56 13.30 0.82
N LYS A 75 -15.17 14.54 0.53
CA LYS A 75 -16.11 15.67 0.48
C LYS A 75 -16.18 16.18 -0.95
N GLN A 76 -17.35 16.05 -1.55
CA GLN A 76 -17.60 16.55 -2.90
C GLN A 76 -18.60 17.68 -2.84
N LYS A 77 -18.08 18.91 -2.84
CA LYS A 77 -18.89 20.14 -2.74
C LYS A 77 -19.79 20.10 -1.49
N LEU A 78 -21.09 19.84 -1.67
CA LEU A 78 -22.11 19.81 -0.61
C LEU A 78 -22.39 18.39 -0.07
N VAL A 79 -21.95 17.35 -0.78
CA VAL A 79 -22.24 15.95 -0.43
C VAL A 79 -21.00 15.30 0.18
N ARG A 80 -21.21 14.53 1.25
CA ARG A 80 -20.17 13.68 1.83
C ARG A 80 -20.30 12.27 1.26
N LEU A 81 -19.19 11.65 0.92
CA LEU A 81 -19.15 10.25 0.48
C LEU A 81 -18.23 9.47 1.41
N VAL A 82 -18.73 8.38 1.98
CA VAL A 82 -17.90 7.41 2.71
C VAL A 82 -17.76 6.16 1.86
N ILE A 83 -16.53 5.76 1.57
CA ILE A 83 -16.24 4.47 0.91
C ILE A 83 -15.68 3.52 1.97
N ILE A 84 -16.30 2.36 2.12
CA ILE A 84 -15.92 1.32 3.08
C ILE A 84 -15.36 0.13 2.31
N LYS A 85 -14.20 -0.37 2.70
CA LYS A 85 -13.53 -1.52 2.07
C LYS A 85 -12.78 -2.35 3.11
N GLN A 86 -12.58 -3.62 2.81
CA GLN A 86 -11.70 -4.52 3.59
C GLN A 86 -10.33 -4.67 2.93
N SER A 87 -10.32 -4.75 1.60
CA SER A 87 -9.12 -4.90 0.77
C SER A 87 -9.25 -4.09 -0.53
N ASP A 88 -8.20 -4.10 -1.35
CA ASP A 88 -8.20 -3.55 -2.71
C ASP A 88 -8.83 -4.49 -3.77
N ASP A 89 -9.36 -5.62 -3.34
CA ASP A 89 -9.99 -6.59 -4.23
C ASP A 89 -11.29 -6.01 -4.83
N ALA A 90 -11.53 -6.34 -6.09
CA ALA A 90 -12.74 -5.92 -6.78
C ALA A 90 -13.95 -6.69 -6.25
N VAL A 91 -14.75 -6.04 -5.41
CA VAL A 91 -16.00 -6.57 -4.85
C VAL A 91 -17.20 -5.75 -5.32
N ALA A 92 -18.38 -6.38 -5.35
CA ALA A 92 -19.62 -5.68 -5.65
C ALA A 92 -19.90 -4.65 -4.55
N MET A 93 -20.07 -3.38 -4.93
CA MET A 93 -20.31 -2.27 -4.03
C MET A 93 -21.75 -1.77 -4.15
N GLN A 94 -22.42 -1.59 -3.02
CA GLN A 94 -23.72 -0.95 -2.91
C GLN A 94 -23.56 0.49 -2.42
N THR A 95 -24.38 1.40 -2.96
CA THR A 95 -24.46 2.79 -2.50
C THR A 95 -25.73 2.98 -1.68
N TYR A 96 -25.58 3.49 -0.46
CA TYR A 96 -26.65 3.88 0.45
C TYR A 96 -26.70 5.41 0.52
N ASN A 97 -27.85 6.00 0.20
CA ASN A 97 -28.06 7.45 0.29
C ASN A 97 -28.77 7.78 1.60
N LEU A 98 -28.08 8.52 2.47
CA LEU A 98 -28.53 8.89 3.80
C LEU A 98 -28.65 10.42 3.90
N GLY A 99 -29.54 11.01 3.09
CA GLY A 99 -29.64 12.47 2.95
C GLY A 99 -28.43 13.03 2.18
N ASP A 100 -27.67 13.91 2.84
CA ASP A 100 -26.47 14.55 2.26
C ASP A 100 -25.19 13.69 2.37
N LEU A 101 -25.34 12.43 2.80
CA LEU A 101 -24.28 11.45 2.91
C LEU A 101 -24.54 10.27 1.98
N ALA A 102 -23.62 10.00 1.07
CA ALA A 102 -23.57 8.74 0.33
C ALA A 102 -22.59 7.79 1.02
N VAL A 103 -22.95 6.51 1.13
CA VAL A 103 -22.08 5.46 1.69
C VAL A 103 -21.94 4.36 0.66
N LYS A 104 -20.72 4.06 0.24
CA LYS A 104 -20.39 2.94 -0.63
C LYS A 104 -19.74 1.84 0.18
N ALA A 105 -20.37 0.68 0.26
CA ALA A 105 -19.85 -0.48 1.00
C ALA A 105 -20.06 -1.77 0.20
N PRO A 106 -19.31 -2.85 0.47
CA PRO A 106 -19.53 -4.15 -0.17
C PRO A 106 -20.97 -4.64 0.07
N VAL A 107 -21.58 -5.27 -0.93
CA VAL A 107 -22.96 -5.79 -0.85
C VAL A 107 -23.13 -6.80 0.30
N GLU A 108 -22.09 -7.58 0.57
CA GLU A 108 -22.09 -8.61 1.62
C GLU A 108 -21.87 -8.03 3.03
N MET A 109 -21.55 -6.74 3.14
CA MET A 109 -21.29 -6.11 4.43
C MET A 109 -22.58 -5.83 5.20
N SER A 110 -22.64 -6.23 6.47
CA SER A 110 -23.81 -5.98 7.31
C SER A 110 -24.03 -4.49 7.58
N LYS A 111 -25.30 -4.08 7.69
CA LYS A 111 -25.69 -2.70 8.05
C LYS A 111 -25.08 -2.27 9.39
N GLU A 112 -24.96 -3.19 10.34
CA GLU A 112 -24.32 -2.95 11.63
C GLU A 112 -22.84 -2.56 11.48
N THR A 113 -22.08 -3.31 10.67
CA THR A 113 -20.69 -2.99 10.36
C THR A 113 -20.56 -1.61 9.71
N ILE A 114 -21.44 -1.32 8.74
CA ILE A 114 -21.48 0.00 8.09
C ILE A 114 -21.71 1.10 9.13
N ASN A 115 -22.69 0.93 10.00
CA ASN A 115 -23.02 1.90 11.05
C ASN A 115 -21.87 2.09 12.06
N GLN A 116 -21.11 1.04 12.40
CA GLN A 116 -19.91 1.16 13.24
C GLN A 116 -18.83 2.02 12.58
N VAL A 117 -18.62 1.88 11.27
CA VAL A 117 -17.68 2.73 10.52
C VAL A 117 -18.18 4.17 10.46
N LEU A 118 -19.48 4.41 10.24
CA LEU A 118 -20.05 5.75 10.27
C LEU A 118 -19.91 6.42 11.66
N MET A 119 -20.05 5.63 12.73
CA MET A 119 -19.80 6.10 14.10
C MET A 119 -18.34 6.51 14.32
N ALA A 120 -17.37 5.79 13.74
CA ALA A 120 -15.95 6.15 13.82
C ALA A 120 -15.61 7.48 13.11
N PHE A 121 -16.49 7.94 12.20
CA PHE A 121 -16.42 9.24 11.56
C PHE A 121 -17.24 10.34 12.27
N ASP A 122 -17.81 10.05 13.44
CA ASP A 122 -18.68 10.97 14.18
C ASP A 122 -19.95 11.37 13.39
N LEU A 123 -20.35 10.54 12.41
CA LEU A 123 -21.56 10.75 11.61
C LEU A 123 -22.79 10.24 12.37
N LYS A 124 -23.93 10.89 12.19
CA LYS A 124 -25.20 10.56 12.88
C LYS A 124 -26.15 9.74 12.01
N GLU A 125 -25.94 9.78 10.70
CA GLU A 125 -26.67 9.07 9.67
C GLU A 125 -26.47 7.55 9.81
N ARG A 126 -27.55 6.77 9.65
CA ARG A 126 -27.54 5.31 9.82
C ARG A 126 -28.24 4.63 8.66
N VAL A 127 -27.69 3.49 8.22
CA VAL A 127 -28.35 2.60 7.27
C VAL A 127 -29.44 1.83 8.01
N GLN A 128 -30.69 1.91 7.50
CA GLN A 128 -31.86 1.19 8.00
C GLN A 128 -32.08 -0.12 7.24
#